data_AF-A0A2M7X1Z9-F1
#
_entry.id   AF-A0A2M7X1Z9-F1
#
_cell.length_a   1.000
_cell.length_b   1.000
_cell.length_c   1.000
_cell.angle_alpha   90.00
_cell.angle_beta   90.00
_cell.angle_gamma   90.00
#
_symmetry.space_group_name_H-M   'P 1'
#
loop_
_entity.id
_entity.type
_entity.pdbx_description
1 polymer ?
#
loop_
_entity_poly.entity_id
_entity_poly.type
_entity_poly.pdbx_seq_one_letter_code
_entity_poly.pdbx_strand_id
1 'polypeptide(L)' 'MRICVYCASSASCDPRYHQAARALGTLLATAQCTVVYGGGGVGSMGALA' A
#
# COMPACT_ATOMS: atom_id res chain seq x y z
N MET A 1 8.43 14.17 0.72
CA MET A 1 8.98 13.07 1.56
C MET A 1 8.76 11.75 0.84
N ARG A 2 9.68 10.77 0.94
CA ARG A 2 9.54 9.46 0.29
C ARG A 2 9.49 8.35 1.33
N ILE A 3 8.50 7.47 1.25
CA ILE A 3 8.28 6.40 2.22
C ILE A 3 8.30 5.06 1.49
N CYS A 4 9.23 4.19 1.89
CA CYS A 4 9.26 2.81 1.40
C CYS A 4 8.30 1.95 2.23
N VAL A 5 7.37 1.27 1.57
CA VAL A 5 6.36 0.42 2.23
C VAL A 5 6.51 -1.02 1.78
N TYR A 6 6.70 -1.91 2.77
CA TYR A 6 6.72 -3.35 2.56
C TYR A 6 5.36 -3.94 2.92
N CYS A 7 4.74 -4.60 1.95
CA CYS A 7 3.45 -5.27 2.14
C CYS A 7 3.39 -6.54 1.28
N ALA A 8 2.45 -7.43 1.63
CA ALA A 8 2.30 -8.71 0.95
C ALA A 8 1.98 -8.51 -0.54
N SER A 9 2.72 -9.23 -1.39
CA SER A 9 2.45 -9.36 -2.84
C SER A 9 1.31 -10.32 -3.15
N SER A 10 0.89 -11.13 -2.18
CA SER A 10 -0.19 -12.09 -2.32
C SER A 10 -1.56 -11.44 -2.06
N ALA A 11 -2.55 -11.89 -2.82
CA ALA A 11 -3.97 -11.60 -2.53
C ALA A 11 -4.53 -12.50 -1.41
N SER A 12 -3.80 -13.53 -1.01
CA SER A 12 -4.15 -14.45 0.08
C SER A 12 -3.76 -13.86 1.44
N CYS A 13 -4.36 -12.74 1.80
CA CYS A 13 -4.28 -12.19 3.15
C CYS A 13 -5.67 -11.77 3.62
N ASP A 14 -5.82 -11.63 4.94
CA ASP A 14 -7.08 -11.16 5.51
C ASP A 14 -7.47 -9.81 4.86
N PRO A 15 -8.72 -9.65 4.37
CA PRO A 15 -9.20 -8.43 3.71
C PRO A 15 -8.91 -7.14 4.50
N ARG A 16 -8.83 -7.23 5.84
CA ARG A 16 -8.49 -6.10 6.71
C ARG A 16 -7.14 -5.46 6.37
N TYR A 17 -6.17 -6.24 5.87
CA TYR A 17 -4.86 -5.73 5.51
C TYR A 17 -4.90 -4.95 4.20
N HIS A 18 -5.74 -5.35 3.24
CA HIS A 18 -5.97 -4.57 2.03
C HIS A 18 -6.64 -3.23 2.34
N GLN A 19 -7.61 -3.24 3.25
CA GLN A 19 -8.27 -2.01 3.69
C GLN A 19 -7.31 -1.06 4.41
N ALA A 20 -6.45 -1.59 5.28
CA ALA A 20 -5.41 -0.82 5.95
C ALA A 20 -4.38 -0.24 4.95
N ALA A 21 -3.94 -1.03 3.96
CA ALA A 21 -3.04 -0.57 2.90
C ALA A 21 -3.63 0.61 2.11
N ARG A 22 -4.92 0.52 1.77
CA ARG A 22 -5.64 1.59 1.06
C ARG A 22 -5.79 2.86 1.89
N ALA A 23 -6.10 2.72 3.17
CA ALA A 23 -6.18 3.85 4.09
C ALA A 23 -4.82 4.54 4.25
N LEU A 24 -3.73 3.76 4.37
CA LEU A 24 -2.37 4.27 4.44
C LEU A 24 -1.99 5.01 3.15
N GLY A 25 -2.20 4.42 1.98
CA GLY A 25 -1.92 5.07 0.68
C GLY A 25 -2.64 6.41 0.54
N THR A 26 -3.92 6.45 0.93
CA THR A 26 -4.72 7.69 0.94
C THR A 26 -4.11 8.75 1.86
N LEU A 27 -3.76 8.38 3.10
CA LEU A 27 -3.13 9.30 4.06
C LEU A 27 -1.81 9.86 3.55
N LEU A 28 -0.97 9.00 2.97
CA LEU A 28 0.32 9.41 2.42
C LEU A 28 0.16 10.33 1.21
N ALA A 29 -0.82 10.06 0.34
CA ALA A 29 -1.14 10.94 -0.78
C ALA A 29 -1.65 12.31 -0.30
N THR A 30 -2.55 12.34 0.69
CA THR A 30 -3.03 13.59 1.31
C THR A 30 -1.88 14.37 1.95
N ALA A 31 -0.92 13.68 2.56
CA ALA A 31 0.29 14.28 3.14
C ALA A 31 1.36 14.65 2.09
N GLN A 32 1.06 14.58 0.79
CA GLN A 32 2.00 14.86 -0.31
C GLN A 32 3.30 14.04 -0.22
N CYS A 33 3.19 12.82 0.30
CA CYS A 33 4.28 11.86 0.37
C CYS A 33 4.29 10.98 -0.87
N THR A 34 5.48 10.68 -1.37
CA THR A 34 5.66 9.71 -2.44
C THR A 34 5.85 8.34 -1.82
N VAL A 35 5.01 7.38 -2.22
CA VAL A 35 5.14 5.98 -1.81
C VAL A 35 6.10 5.26 -2.75
N VAL A 36 7.04 4.52 -2.17
CA VAL A 36 7.94 3.60 -2.86
C VAL A 36 7.58 2.19 -2.40
N TYR A 37 7.33 1.29 -3.34
CA TYR A 37 6.97 -0.10 -3.05
C TYR A 37 7.51 -1.01 -4.15
N GLY A 38 7.43 -2.32 -3.96
CA GLY A 38 8.04 -3.32 -4.86
C GLY A 38 7.43 -3.41 -6.27
N GLY A 39 6.45 -2.58 -6.64
CA GLY A 39 5.85 -2.54 -7.98
C GLY A 39 4.85 -3.67 -8.27
N GLY A 40 4.49 -4.48 -7.28
CA GLY A 40 3.48 -5.53 -7.46
C GLY A 40 2.07 -4.95 -7.53
N GLY A 41 1.35 -5.16 -8.64
CA GLY A 41 -0.03 -4.68 -8.83
C GLY A 41 -1.12 -5.53 -8.16
N VAL A 42 -0.75 -6.44 -7.25
CA VAL A 42 -1.64 -7.45 -6.68
C VAL A 42 -1.59 -7.42 -5.16
N GLY A 43 -2.70 -7.80 -4.52
CA GLY A 43 -2.80 -7.86 -3.06
C GLY A 43 -2.67 -6.49 -2.39
N SER A 44 -1.95 -6.44 -1.28
CA SER A 44 -1.83 -5.22 -0.46
C SER A 44 -0.97 -4.14 -1.11
N MET A 45 -0.04 -4.51 -2.00
CA MET A 45 0.70 -3.53 -2.80
C MET A 45 -0.20 -2.81 -3.80
N GLY A 46 -1.09 -3.54 -4.48
CA GLY A 46 -2.08 -2.94 -5.38
C GLY A 46 -3.12 -2.08 -4.65
N ALA A 47 -3.43 -2.42 -3.39
CA ALA A 47 -4.33 -1.63 -2.56
C ALA A 47 -3.69 -0.34 -2.00
N LEU A 48 -2.37 -0.33 -1.84
CA LEU A 48 -1.58 0.80 -1.33
C LEU A 48 -1.30 1.88 -2.40
N ALA A 49 -1.06 1.44 -3.64
CA ALA A 49 -0.68 2.28 -4.77
C ALA A 49 -1.80 3.24 -5.19
#